data_AF-A0A9D4RXZ1-F1
#
_entry.id   AF-A0A9D4RXZ1-F1
#
_cell.length_a   1.000
_cell.length_b   1.000
_cell.length_c   1.000
_cell.angle_alpha   90.00
_cell.angle_beta   90.00
_cell.angle_gamma   90.00
#
_symmetry.space_group_name_H-M   'P 1'
#
loop_
_entity.id
_entity.type
_entity.pdbx_description
1 polymer ?
#
loop_
_entity_poly.entity_id
_entity_poly.type
_entity_poly.pdbx_seq_one_letter_code
_entity_poly.pdbx_strand_id
1 'polypeptide(L)'
;MDIKSKNVVLDAKFNARLIDFGLARELKEGDEKLLLTALPVGTPGYFPTVRHNLLTKQHDFHNFGVVLRELLTGLEPSEKEEGVDFRNWHKSLILRKKKTGKCLE
;
A
#
# COMPACT_ATOMS: atom_id res chain seq x y z
N MET A 1 3.00 -2.45 -10.31
CA MET A 1 1.58 -2.06 -10.22
C MET A 1 0.82 -3.28 -9.76
N ASP A 2 -0.09 -3.16 -8.79
CA ASP A 2 -0.80 -4.27 -8.12
C ASP A 2 -0.09 -4.98 -6.95
N ILE A 3 0.73 -4.23 -6.21
CA ILE A 3 1.05 -4.60 -4.82
C ILE A 3 -0.23 -4.49 -3.99
N LYS A 4 -0.64 -5.60 -3.35
CA LYS A 4 -1.79 -5.68 -2.42
C LYS A 4 -1.60 -6.86 -1.47
N SER A 5 -2.18 -6.79 -0.27
CA SER A 5 -2.03 -7.83 0.76
C SER A 5 -2.43 -9.21 0.26
N LYS A 6 -3.50 -9.30 -0.54
CA LYS A 6 -3.98 -10.54 -1.15
C LYS A 6 -2.98 -11.20 -2.12
N ASN A 7 -2.04 -10.43 -2.67
CA ASN A 7 -1.00 -10.91 -3.58
C ASN A 7 0.33 -11.18 -2.86
N VAL A 8 0.40 -11.00 -1.53
CA VAL A 8 1.54 -11.37 -0.70
C VAL A 8 1.20 -12.66 0.04
N VAL A 9 1.95 -13.73 -0.24
CA VAL A 9 1.83 -15.01 0.47
C VAL A 9 3.06 -15.26 1.33
N LEU A 10 2.89 -16.06 2.37
CA LEU A 10 4.00 -16.50 3.23
C LEU A 10 4.35 -17.95 2.90
N ASP A 11 5.64 -18.23 2.71
CA ASP A 11 6.11 -19.61 2.63
C ASP A 11 6.23 -20.25 4.03
N ALA A 12 6.60 -21.54 4.07
CA ALA A 12 6.71 -22.30 5.33
C ALA A 12 7.72 -21.72 6.33
N LYS A 13 8.61 -20.83 5.88
CA LYS A 13 9.61 -20.15 6.72
C LYS A 13 9.20 -18.69 7.00
N PHE A 14 7.95 -18.33 6.77
CA PHE A 14 7.41 -16.98 6.91
C PHE A 14 8.08 -15.93 6.01
N ASN A 15 8.67 -16.33 4.87
CA ASN A 15 9.15 -15.35 3.90
C ASN A 15 8.00 -14.86 3.04
N ALA A 16 7.87 -13.54 2.91
CA ALA A 16 6.88 -12.91 2.02
C ALA A 16 7.28 -13.08 0.55
N ARG A 17 6.33 -13.53 -0.27
CA ARG A 17 6.46 -13.70 -1.73
C ARG A 17 5.28 -13.06 -2.44
N LEU A 18 5.56 -12.43 -3.58
CA LEU A 18 4.52 -11.93 -4.48
C LEU A 18 4.08 -13.05 -5.42
N ILE A 19 2.77 -13.18 -5.64
CA ILE A 19 2.19 -14.24 -6.49
C ILE A 19 1.53 -13.73 -7.76
N ASP A 20 1.35 -12.43 -7.91
CA ASP A 20 0.65 -11.83 -9.03
C ASP A 20 1.52 -10.77 -9.69
N PHE A 21 1.81 -11.03 -10.97
CA PHE A 21 2.58 -10.15 -11.84
C PHE A 21 1.77 -9.80 -13.11
N GLY A 22 0.44 -9.95 -13.09
CA GLY A 22 -0.41 -9.76 -14.27
C GLY A 22 -0.35 -8.34 -14.85
N LEU A 23 0.04 -7.36 -14.04
CA LEU A 23 0.30 -5.97 -14.46
C LEU A 23 1.78 -5.60 -14.49
N ALA A 24 2.70 -6.55 -14.25
CA ALA A 24 4.12 -6.28 -14.31
C ALA A 24 4.54 -6.04 -15.77
N ARG A 25 5.38 -5.01 -15.97
CA ARG A 25 5.98 -4.69 -17.26
C ARG A 25 7.44 -4.39 -17.08
N GLU A 26 8.24 -4.88 -18.00
CA GLU A 26 9.62 -4.45 -18.17
C GLU A 26 9.64 -3.00 -18.65
N LEU A 27 10.45 -2.17 -18.01
CA LEU A 27 10.66 -0.78 -18.40
C LEU A 27 11.97 -0.70 -19.18
N LYS A 28 11.91 -0.29 -20.45
CA LYS A 28 13.13 -0.01 -21.22
C LYS A 28 13.63 1.40 -20.90
N GLU A 29 14.91 1.62 -21.13
CA GLU A 29 15.54 2.93 -20.96
C GLU A 29 14.81 3.96 -21.85
N GLY A 30 14.21 4.99 -21.24
CA GLY A 30 13.36 5.97 -21.93
C GLY A 30 11.84 5.83 -21.69
N ASP A 31 11.35 4.70 -21.18
CA ASP A 31 9.92 4.47 -20.88
C ASP A 31 9.49 5.01 -19.50
N GLU A 32 10.34 5.83 -18.85
CA GLU A 32 10.25 6.13 -17.41
C GLU A 32 8.97 6.84 -16.95
N LYS A 33 8.15 7.37 -17.86
CA LYS A 33 7.10 8.32 -17.45
C LYS A 33 5.68 8.07 -17.94
N LEU A 34 5.39 7.31 -18.99
CA LEU A 34 4.08 7.51 -19.66
C LEU A 34 3.42 6.20 -20.10
N LEU A 35 2.82 5.49 -19.14
CA LEU A 35 1.74 4.56 -19.44
C LEU A 35 0.41 5.20 -19.02
N LEU A 36 -0.18 5.96 -19.95
CA LEU A 36 -1.57 6.35 -19.90
C LEU A 36 -2.43 5.09 -20.12
N THR A 37 -2.90 4.47 -19.05
CA THR A 37 -3.95 3.44 -19.21
C THR A 37 -5.30 4.14 -19.39
N ALA A 38 -6.02 3.77 -20.45
CA ALA A 38 -7.35 4.30 -20.77
C ALA A 38 -8.42 4.01 -19.71
N LEU A 39 -8.12 3.12 -18.76
CA LEU A 39 -8.98 2.74 -17.65
C LEU A 39 -8.20 2.81 -16.34
N PRO A 40 -8.83 3.23 -15.22
CA PRO A 40 -8.24 3.08 -13.90
C PRO A 40 -8.19 1.58 -13.58
N VAL A 41 -7.01 0.97 -13.77
CA VAL A 41 -6.82 -0.46 -13.51
C VAL A 41 -6.23 -0.64 -12.11
N GLY A 42 -7.02 -1.18 -11.18
CA GLY A 42 -6.52 -1.89 -10.01
C GLY A 42 -7.44 -1.87 -8.80
N THR A 43 -6.92 -2.24 -7.62
CA THR A 43 -7.74 -2.62 -6.46
C THR A 43 -8.18 -1.38 -5.64
N PRO A 44 -9.49 -1.18 -5.37
CA PRO A 44 -9.99 -0.10 -4.51
C PRO A 44 -9.27 -0.07 -3.15
N GLY A 45 -8.96 1.13 -2.66
CA GLY A 45 -8.23 1.33 -1.39
C GLY A 45 -6.69 1.31 -1.52
N TYR A 46 -6.14 0.70 -2.58
CA TYR A 46 -4.70 0.77 -2.87
C TYR A 46 -4.32 1.92 -3.79
N PHE A 47 -5.28 2.42 -4.58
CA PHE A 47 -5.02 3.53 -5.50
C PHE A 47 -4.91 4.87 -4.78
N PRO A 48 -3.89 5.69 -5.10
CA PRO A 48 -3.81 7.05 -4.60
C PRO A 48 -5.05 7.83 -5.06
N THR A 49 -5.59 8.66 -4.17
CA THR A 49 -6.76 9.52 -4.45
C THR A 49 -6.50 10.51 -5.59
N VAL A 50 -5.23 10.81 -5.86
CA VAL A 50 -4.79 11.60 -7.00
C VAL A 50 -4.86 10.73 -8.24
N ARG A 51 -5.98 10.81 -8.96
CA ARG A 51 -6.23 10.16 -10.26
C ARG A 51 -5.29 10.72 -11.33
N HIS A 52 -4.00 10.44 -11.23
CA HIS A 52 -3.16 10.50 -12.40
C HIS A 52 -3.35 9.17 -13.13
N ASN A 53 -3.81 9.22 -14.38
CA ASN A 53 -3.74 8.06 -15.29
C ASN A 53 -2.28 7.71 -15.63
N LEU A 54 -1.33 8.12 -14.79
CA LEU A 54 0.10 8.00 -14.98
C LEU A 54 0.59 6.90 -14.05
N LEU A 55 0.80 5.74 -14.65
CA LEU A 55 1.40 4.63 -13.94
C LEU A 55 2.91 4.83 -13.87
N THR A 56 3.40 5.02 -12.65
CA THR A 56 4.83 5.24 -12.38
C THR A 56 5.31 4.26 -11.30
N LYS A 57 6.64 4.10 -11.19
CA LYS A 57 7.26 3.35 -10.08
C LYS A 57 6.81 3.86 -8.70
N GLN A 58 6.41 5.13 -8.59
CA GLN A 58 5.91 5.73 -7.34
C GLN A 58 4.60 5.10 -6.85
N HIS A 59 3.79 4.54 -7.75
CA HIS A 59 2.55 3.86 -7.40
C HIS A 59 2.81 2.58 -6.59
N ASP A 60 3.88 1.85 -6.92
CA ASP A 60 4.24 0.64 -6.18
C ASP A 60 4.72 0.96 -4.76
N PHE A 61 5.42 2.08 -4.57
CA PHE A 61 5.76 2.57 -3.23
C PHE A 61 4.53 2.97 -2.41
N HIS A 62 3.54 3.61 -3.03
CA HIS A 62 2.27 3.94 -2.36
C HIS A 62 1.54 2.67 -1.91
N ASN A 63 1.33 1.72 -2.82
CA ASN A 63 0.65 0.46 -2.52
C ASN A 63 1.36 -0.34 -1.43
N PHE A 64 2.70 -0.38 -1.46
CA PHE A 64 3.48 -1.01 -0.40
C PHE A 64 3.23 -0.36 0.97
N GLY A 65 3.12 0.97 1.01
CA GLY A 65 2.74 1.71 2.22
C GLY A 65 1.35 1.33 2.74
N VAL A 66 0.39 1.07 1.85
CA VAL A 66 -0.96 0.58 2.23
C VAL A 66 -0.88 -0.81 2.83
N VAL A 67 -0.12 -1.75 2.22
CA VAL A 67 0.10 -3.10 2.77
C VAL A 67 0.76 -3.04 4.15
N LEU A 68 1.79 -2.21 4.32
CA LEU A 68 2.43 -2.03 5.62
C LEU A 68 1.45 -1.50 6.66
N ARG A 69 0.54 -0.60 6.26
CA ARG A 69 -0.53 -0.11 7.12
C ARG A 69 -1.45 -1.23 7.57
N GLU A 70 -1.97 -2.01 6.63
CA GLU A 70 -2.85 -3.14 6.95
C GLU A 70 -2.20 -4.11 7.93
N LEU A 71 -0.91 -4.42 7.74
CA LEU A 71 -0.16 -5.29 8.65
C LEU A 71 -0.02 -4.71 10.07
N LEU A 72 0.12 -3.39 10.20
CA LEU A 72 0.32 -2.72 11.49
C LEU A 72 -0.98 -2.47 12.24
N THR A 73 -2.11 -2.29 11.55
CA THR A 73 -3.39 -1.98 12.19
C THR A 73 -4.45 -3.06 12.09
N GLY A 74 -4.31 -4.02 11.19
CA GLY A 74 -5.35 -5.02 10.89
C GLY A 74 -6.61 -4.42 10.24
N LEU A 75 -6.54 -3.18 9.74
CA LEU A 75 -7.64 -2.46 9.11
C LEU A 75 -7.59 -2.65 7.60
N GLU A 76 -8.75 -2.68 6.96
CA GLU A 76 -8.84 -2.79 5.49
C GLU A 76 -8.22 -1.57 4.78
N PRO A 77 -7.74 -1.71 3.53
CA PRO A 77 -7.13 -0.63 2.74
C PRO A 77 -8.00 0.62 2.64
N SER A 78 -9.31 0.44 2.44
CA SER A 78 -10.29 1.53 2.30
C SER A 78 -10.82 2.06 3.62
N GLU A 79 -10.54 1.37 4.73
CA GLU A 79 -11.02 1.75 6.05
C GLU A 79 -10.26 2.96 6.55
N LYS A 80 -10.96 4.08 6.73
CA LYS A 80 -10.39 5.31 7.25
C LYS A 80 -10.35 5.21 8.77
N GLU A 81 -9.17 5.44 9.34
CA GLU A 81 -9.09 5.77 10.76
C GLU A 81 -9.56 7.23 10.90
N GLU A 82 -10.67 7.46 11.60
CA GLU A 82 -11.28 8.79 11.71
C GLU A 82 -10.24 9.84 12.15
N GLY A 83 -10.12 10.92 11.39
CA GLY A 83 -9.22 12.03 11.69
C GLY A 83 -7.74 11.80 11.33
N VAL A 84 -7.38 10.71 10.65
CA VAL A 84 -5.99 10.38 10.34
C VAL A 84 -5.74 10.36 8.83
N ASP A 85 -5.03 11.38 8.32
CA ASP A 85 -4.46 11.36 6.96
C ASP A 85 -3.39 10.25 6.87
N PHE A 86 -3.39 9.45 5.81
CA PHE A 86 -2.38 8.42 5.53
C PHE A 86 -0.94 8.95 5.70
N ARG A 87 -0.68 10.19 5.27
CA ARG A 87 0.65 10.83 5.45
C ARG A 87 1.02 11.07 6.92
N ASN A 88 0.04 11.35 7.77
CA ASN A 88 0.23 11.61 9.19
C ASN A 88 -0.08 10.38 10.05
N TRP A 89 -0.42 9.24 9.45
CA TRP A 89 -0.97 8.09 10.16
C TRP A 89 0.03 7.47 11.14
N HIS A 90 1.32 7.54 10.83
CA HIS A 90 2.36 7.02 11.71
C HIS A 90 2.33 7.69 13.10
N LYS A 91 1.79 8.92 13.20
CA LYS A 91 1.61 9.62 14.48
C LYS A 91 0.54 8.97 15.34
N SER A 92 -0.54 8.43 14.75
CA SER A 92 -1.59 7.72 15.51
C SER A 92 -1.06 6.44 16.15
N LEU A 93 -0.15 5.73 15.49
CA LEU A 93 0.54 4.55 16.03
C LEU A 93 1.41 4.88 17.26
N ILE A 94 2.14 6.01 17.22
CA ILE A 94 2.97 6.47 18.36
C ILE A 94 2.06 6.82 19.55
N LEU A 95 0.93 7.48 19.29
CA LEU A 95 -0.06 7.82 20.31
C LEU A 95 -0.71 6.57 20.94
N ARG A 96 -1.01 5.53 20.14
CA ARG A 96 -1.51 4.24 20.62
C ARG A 96 -0.51 3.54 21.54
N LYS A 97 0.78 3.48 21.18
CA LYS A 97 1.80 2.89 22.06
C LYS A 97 1.89 3.60 23.42
N LYS A 98 1.77 4.93 23.45
CA LYS A 98 1.76 5.70 24.71
C LYS A 98 0.54 5.43 25.60
N LYS A 99 -0.64 5.19 25.02
CA LYS A 99 -1.83 4.78 25.79
C LYS A 99 -1.69 3.36 26.34
N THR A 100 -1.19 2.44 25.51
CA THR A 100 -1.06 1.02 25.89
C THR A 100 0.03 0.82 26.96
N GLY A 101 1.09 1.63 26.95
CA GLY A 101 2.12 1.63 28.00
C GLY A 101 1.69 2.25 29.33
N LYS A 102 0.54 2.94 29.39
CA LYS A 102 -0.03 3.51 30.62
C LYS A 102 -1.02 2.58 31.33
N CYS A 103 -1.42 1.48 30.71
CA CYS A 103 -2.34 0.50 31.31
C CYS A 103 -1.61 -0.66 32.00
N LEU A 104 -0.28 -0.60 32.10
CA LEU A 104 0.56 -1.63 32.73
C LEU A 104 1.29 -1.14 33.99
N GLU A 105 0.84 -0.01 34.56
CA GLU A 105 1.27 0.46 35.90
C GLU A 105 0.09 0.45 36.88
#